data_AF-A0A0Q2MJF9-F1
#
_entry.id   AF-A0A0Q2MJF9-F1
#
_cell.length_a   1.000
_cell.length_b   1.000
_cell.length_c   1.000
_cell.angle_alpha   90.00
_cell.angle_beta   90.00
_cell.angle_gamma   90.00
#
_symmetry.space_group_name_H-M   'P 1'
#
loop_
_entity.id
_entity.type
_entity.pdbx_description
1 polymer ?
#
loop_
_entity_poly.entity_id
_entity_poly.type
_entity_poly.pdbx_seq_one_letter_code
_entity_poly.pdbx_strand_id
1 'polypeptide(L)'
;MPDDIALLVADIYEAAGALRKSGEAVAKTEGQTQARWQLLSVISGDATSVPRAARRLGVSRQGVQRIANNLVDDGLAQWRPNPDHRSSPLLELTAAGRRALSSITDRASAAQRSLTADIEADDIRTARKVLQRLTAAVRQLE
;
A
#
# COMPACT_ATOMS: atom_id res chain seq x y z
N MET A 1 1.41 29.85 -8.63
CA MET A 1 1.82 28.96 -9.75
C MET A 1 3.18 28.27 -9.55
N PRO A 2 4.12 28.79 -8.74
CA PRO A 2 5.08 27.94 -8.00
C PRO A 2 4.47 27.39 -6.70
N ASP A 3 3.65 28.22 -6.04
CA ASP A 3 3.12 27.92 -4.70
C ASP A 3 2.09 26.78 -4.68
N ASP A 4 1.29 26.63 -5.74
CA ASP A 4 0.21 25.63 -5.79
C ASP A 4 0.74 24.18 -5.82
N ILE A 5 1.89 23.96 -6.47
CA ILE A 5 2.55 22.64 -6.45
C ILE A 5 3.11 22.34 -5.06
N ALA A 6 3.73 23.33 -4.42
CA ALA A 6 4.28 23.16 -3.06
C ALA A 6 3.18 22.86 -2.04
N LEU A 7 2.05 23.57 -2.13
CA LEU A 7 0.87 23.32 -1.31
C LEU A 7 0.28 21.93 -1.58
N LEU A 8 0.10 21.55 -2.85
CA LEU A 8 -0.38 20.22 -3.20
C LEU A 8 0.53 19.11 -2.65
N VAL A 9 1.85 19.29 -2.70
CA VAL A 9 2.81 18.32 -2.14
C VAL A 9 2.66 18.22 -0.62
N ALA A 10 2.50 19.34 0.09
CA ALA A 10 2.25 19.36 1.53
C ALA A 10 0.94 18.63 1.87
N ASP A 11 -0.14 18.95 1.17
CA ASP A 11 -1.46 18.33 1.34
C ASP A 11 -1.40 16.81 1.12
N ILE A 12 -0.64 16.36 0.11
CA ILE A 12 -0.45 14.92 -0.16
C ILE A 12 0.22 14.23 1.03
N TYR A 13 1.26 14.83 1.62
CA TYR A 13 1.95 14.22 2.75
C TYR A 13 1.09 14.22 4.02
N GLU A 14 0.35 15.31 4.28
CA GLU A 14 -0.60 15.39 5.38
C GLU A 14 -1.72 14.35 5.23
N ALA A 15 -2.36 14.30 4.07
CA ALA A 15 -3.38 13.31 3.75
C ALA A 15 -2.83 11.88 3.87
N ALA A 16 -1.62 11.62 3.38
CA ALA A 16 -0.98 10.32 3.51
C ALA A 16 -0.69 9.96 4.99
N GLY A 17 -0.36 10.93 5.84
CA GLY A 17 -0.22 10.74 7.28
C GLY A 17 -1.55 10.39 7.94
N ALA A 18 -2.60 11.17 7.67
CA ALA A 18 -3.95 10.94 8.19
C ALA A 18 -4.51 9.57 7.76
N LEU A 19 -4.36 9.21 6.47
CA LEU A 19 -4.77 7.92 5.93
C LEU A 19 -4.00 6.75 6.57
N ARG A 20 -2.70 6.89 6.84
CA ARG A 20 -1.93 5.86 7.56
C ARG A 20 -2.45 5.67 8.98
N LYS A 21 -2.75 6.75 9.70
CA LYS A 21 -3.28 6.68 11.07
C LYS A 21 -4.67 6.04 11.11
N SER A 22 -5.54 6.41 10.17
CA SER A 22 -6.87 5.80 10.01
C SER A 22 -6.75 4.31 9.66
N GLY A 23 -5.89 3.97 8.70
CA GLY A 23 -5.65 2.60 8.28
C GLY A 23 -5.06 1.72 9.40
N GLU A 24 -4.21 2.26 10.27
CA GLU A 24 -3.69 1.53 11.43
C GLU A 24 -4.82 1.14 12.39
N ALA A 25 -5.78 2.05 12.64
CA ALA A 25 -6.94 1.75 13.47
C ALA A 25 -7.81 0.64 12.88
N VAL A 26 -7.99 0.62 11.55
CA VAL A 26 -8.71 -0.43 10.83
C VAL A 26 -7.94 -1.75 10.87
N ALA A 27 -6.66 -1.76 10.51
CA ALA A 27 -5.85 -2.98 10.47
C ALA A 27 -5.77 -3.65 11.85
N LYS A 28 -5.73 -2.86 12.93
CA LYS A 28 -5.68 -3.37 14.30
C LYS A 28 -6.93 -4.17 14.68
N THR A 29 -8.11 -3.88 14.13
CA THR A 29 -9.32 -4.68 14.41
C THR A 29 -9.22 -6.10 13.87
N GLU A 30 -8.37 -6.31 12.87
CA GLU A 30 -8.10 -7.61 12.25
C GLU A 30 -6.79 -8.26 12.75
N GLY A 31 -6.20 -7.74 13.84
CA GLY A 31 -4.91 -8.22 14.37
C GLY A 31 -3.72 -7.94 13.44
N GLN A 32 -3.83 -6.96 12.55
CA GLN A 32 -2.79 -6.55 11.61
C GLN A 32 -2.30 -5.13 11.90
N THR A 33 -1.29 -4.69 11.15
CA THR A 33 -0.84 -3.29 11.13
C THR A 33 -1.03 -2.70 9.75
N GLN A 34 -1.05 -1.37 9.63
CA GLN A 34 -1.18 -0.68 8.35
C GLN A 34 -0.08 -1.10 7.38
N ALA A 35 1.15 -1.26 7.88
CA ALA A 35 2.28 -1.65 7.05
C ALA A 35 2.15 -3.08 6.51
N ARG A 36 1.63 -4.02 7.32
CA ARG A 36 1.33 -5.40 6.89
C ARG A 36 0.21 -5.40 5.84
N TRP A 37 -0.86 -4.66 6.08
CA TRP A 37 -1.97 -4.54 5.13
C TRP A 37 -1.53 -3.94 3.79
N GLN A 38 -0.70 -2.89 3.81
CA GLN A 38 -0.13 -2.30 2.60
C GLN A 38 0.74 -3.30 1.82
N LEU A 39 1.59 -4.07 2.50
CA LEU A 39 2.39 -5.09 1.83
C LEU A 39 1.50 -6.19 1.22
N LEU A 40 0.52 -6.71 1.97
CA LEU A 40 -0.47 -7.69 1.49
C LEU A 40 -1.19 -7.17 0.23
N SER A 41 -1.60 -5.91 0.23
CA SER A 41 -2.26 -5.24 -0.91
C SER A 41 -1.34 -5.05 -2.12
N VAL A 42 -0.04 -4.86 -1.91
CA VAL A 42 0.94 -4.78 -3.00
C VAL A 42 1.13 -6.13 -3.68
N ILE A 43 1.22 -7.21 -2.90
CA ILE A 43 1.45 -8.57 -3.40
C ILE A 43 0.17 -9.31 -3.81
N SER A 44 -1.01 -8.71 -3.61
CA SER A 44 -2.29 -9.28 -4.05
C SER A 44 -2.52 -9.16 -5.55
N GLY A 45 -1.88 -8.18 -6.20
CA GLY A 45 -1.94 -8.03 -7.65
C GLY A 45 -1.12 -9.11 -8.35
N ASP A 46 0.18 -9.14 -8.08
CA ASP A 46 1.13 -10.12 -8.59
C ASP A 46 2.21 -10.41 -7.56
N ALA A 47 2.79 -11.61 -7.62
CA ALA A 47 3.99 -11.95 -6.85
C ALA A 47 5.11 -10.96 -7.17
N THR A 48 5.77 -10.42 -6.14
CA THR A 48 6.74 -9.32 -6.33
C THR A 48 7.94 -9.43 -5.40
N SER A 49 9.09 -8.92 -5.82
CA SER A 49 10.28 -8.91 -4.97
C SER A 49 10.23 -7.79 -3.93
N VAL A 50 10.90 -7.97 -2.79
CA VAL A 50 11.00 -6.95 -1.73
C VAL A 50 11.49 -5.60 -2.24
N PRO A 51 12.53 -5.50 -3.10
CA PRO A 51 12.94 -4.21 -3.65
C PRO A 51 11.84 -3.52 -4.46
N ARG A 52 11.03 -4.28 -5.21
CA ARG A 52 9.92 -3.72 -6.00
C ARG A 52 8.77 -3.27 -5.11
N ALA A 53 8.43 -4.05 -4.09
CA ALA A 53 7.44 -3.66 -3.08
C ALA A 53 7.87 -2.40 -2.32
N ALA A 54 9.13 -2.31 -1.88
CA ALA A 54 9.68 -1.16 -1.19
C ALA A 54 9.56 0.13 -2.01
N ARG A 55 9.94 0.09 -3.29
CA ARG A 55 9.75 1.22 -4.22
C ARG A 55 8.28 1.59 -4.39
N ARG A 56 7.39 0.60 -4.52
CA ARG A 56 5.95 0.86 -4.67
C ARG A 56 5.33 1.50 -3.42
N LEU A 57 5.80 1.12 -2.23
CA LEU A 57 5.33 1.64 -0.94
C LEU A 57 6.00 2.95 -0.53
N GLY A 58 7.12 3.31 -1.16
CA GLY A 58 7.92 4.49 -0.76
C GLY A 58 8.57 4.32 0.61
N VAL A 59 8.98 3.10 0.96
CA VAL A 59 9.61 2.79 2.27
C VAL A 59 10.92 2.00 2.08
N SER A 60 11.69 1.85 3.15
CA SER A 60 13.00 1.17 3.07
C SER A 60 12.87 -0.33 2.76
N ARG A 61 13.84 -0.87 2.01
CA ARG A 61 13.90 -2.31 1.69
C ARG A 61 13.99 -3.17 2.95
N GLN A 62 14.79 -2.75 3.93
CA GLN A 62 14.93 -3.45 5.20
C GLN A 62 13.59 -3.51 5.96
N GLY A 63 12.83 -2.40 5.97
CA GLY A 63 11.50 -2.35 6.56
C GLY A 63 10.54 -3.33 5.90
N VAL A 64 10.49 -3.33 4.56
CA VAL A 64 9.67 -4.29 3.81
C VAL A 64 10.12 -5.73 4.03
N GLN A 65 11.43 -6.02 4.04
CA GLN A 65 11.95 -7.37 4.27
C GLN A 65 11.50 -7.91 5.63
N ARG A 66 11.58 -7.09 6.69
CA ARG A 66 11.13 -7.49 8.03
C ARG A 66 9.64 -7.81 8.03
N ILE A 67 8.82 -6.99 7.39
CA ILE A 67 7.36 -7.22 7.28
C ILE A 67 7.09 -8.50 6.48
N ALA A 68 7.79 -8.69 5.34
CA ALA A 68 7.66 -9.86 4.49
C ALA A 68 7.98 -11.16 5.24
N ASN A 69 9.08 -11.19 5.99
CA ASN A 69 9.45 -12.34 6.81
C ASN A 69 8.35 -12.65 7.83
N ASN A 70 7.87 -11.65 8.57
CA ASN A 70 6.80 -11.86 9.54
C ASN A 70 5.50 -12.37 8.89
N LEU A 71 5.13 -11.88 7.70
CA LEU A 71 3.97 -12.39 6.96
C LEU A 71 4.16 -13.85 6.53
N VAL A 72 5.38 -14.26 6.20
CA VAL A 72 5.71 -15.65 5.84
C VAL A 72 5.68 -16.55 7.08
N ASP A 73 6.26 -16.10 8.19
CA ASP A 73 6.26 -16.81 9.46
C ASP A 73 4.82 -17.03 9.97
N ASP A 74 3.94 -16.04 9.76
CA ASP A 74 2.50 -16.13 10.10
C ASP A 74 1.67 -16.90 9.05
N GLY A 75 2.30 -17.44 8.00
CA GLY A 75 1.63 -18.21 6.94
C GLY A 75 0.71 -17.39 6.02
N LEU A 76 0.80 -16.06 6.03
CA LEU A 76 0.01 -15.16 5.18
C LEU A 76 0.67 -14.93 3.82
N ALA A 77 1.98 -15.06 3.73
CA ALA A 77 2.72 -14.98 2.48
C ALA A 77 3.66 -16.18 2.33
N GLN A 78 4.19 -16.38 1.13
CA GLN A 78 5.24 -17.36 0.88
C GLN A 78 6.24 -16.86 -0.15
N TRP A 79 7.48 -17.34 -0.03
CA TRP A 79 8.52 -17.08 -1.01
C TRP A 79 8.40 -18.03 -2.19
N ARG A 80 8.60 -17.49 -3.39
CA ARG A 80 8.73 -18.24 -4.63
C ARG A 80 10.04 -17.94 -5.33
N PRO A 81 10.61 -18.94 -6.04
CA PRO A 81 11.76 -18.71 -6.90
C PRO A 81 11.48 -17.58 -7.89
N ASN A 82 12.47 -16.71 -8.05
CA ASN A 82 12.46 -15.70 -9.10
C ASN A 82 13.36 -16.20 -10.26
N PRO A 83 12.78 -16.56 -11.42
CA PRO A 83 13.56 -17.07 -12.55
C PRO A 83 14.58 -16.05 -13.08
N ASP A 84 14.28 -14.75 -12.94
CA ASP A 84 15.12 -13.67 -13.45
C ASP A 84 16.27 -13.35 -12.48
N HIS A 85 16.05 -13.50 -11.16
CA HIS A 85 17.01 -13.12 -10.13
C HIS A 85 16.97 -14.02 -8.89
N ARG A 86 17.85 -15.04 -8.85
CA ARG A 86 17.90 -16.03 -7.75
C ARG A 86 18.04 -15.44 -6.34
N SER A 87 18.77 -14.34 -6.17
CA SER A 87 18.96 -13.66 -4.88
C SER A 87 17.79 -12.76 -4.46
N SER A 88 16.75 -12.65 -5.29
CA SER A 88 15.61 -11.76 -5.09
C SER A 88 14.30 -12.53 -5.29
N PRO A 89 13.95 -13.46 -4.38
CA PRO A 89 12.75 -14.26 -4.50
C PRO A 89 11.49 -13.39 -4.56
N LEU A 90 10.44 -13.92 -5.18
CA LEU A 90 9.14 -13.27 -5.24
C LEU A 90 8.36 -13.60 -3.97
N LEU A 91 7.67 -12.61 -3.42
CA LEU A 91 6.73 -12.76 -2.33
C LEU A 91 5.32 -12.85 -2.91
N GLU A 92 4.55 -13.84 -2.50
CA GLU A 92 3.14 -13.99 -2.91
C GLU A 92 2.23 -14.28 -1.73
N LEU A 93 0.93 -14.01 -1.90
CA LEU A 93 -0.09 -14.36 -0.90
C LEU A 93 -0.37 -15.86 -0.89
N THR A 94 -0.47 -16.42 0.31
CA THR A 94 -1.14 -17.70 0.54
C THR A 94 -2.66 -17.52 0.47
N ALA A 95 -3.41 -18.63 0.52
CA ALA A 95 -4.86 -18.56 0.68
C ALA A 95 -5.28 -17.87 1.99
N ALA A 96 -4.50 -18.05 3.07
CA ALA A 96 -4.74 -17.37 4.34
C ALA A 96 -4.49 -15.86 4.23
N GLY A 97 -3.40 -15.45 3.55
CA GLY A 97 -3.12 -14.05 3.28
C GLY A 97 -4.20 -13.35 2.45
N ARG A 98 -4.76 -14.04 1.44
CA ARG A 98 -5.89 -13.51 0.65
C ARG A 98 -7.13 -13.28 1.52
N ARG A 99 -7.46 -14.21 2.42
CA ARG A 99 -8.58 -14.05 3.36
C ARG A 99 -8.35 -12.92 4.35
N ALA A 100 -7.15 -12.84 4.93
CA ALA A 100 -6.79 -11.75 5.83
C ALA A 100 -6.91 -10.38 5.13
N LEU A 101 -6.38 -10.27 3.90
CA LEU A 101 -6.52 -9.05 3.11
C LEU A 101 -7.99 -8.69 2.84
N SER A 102 -8.82 -9.67 2.45
CA SER A 102 -10.25 -9.43 2.22
C SER A 102 -10.93 -8.88 3.46
N SER A 103 -10.69 -9.49 4.63
CA SER A 103 -11.29 -9.05 5.90
C SER A 103 -10.95 -7.59 6.23
N ILE A 104 -9.67 -7.23 6.11
CA ILE A 104 -9.21 -5.85 6.35
C ILE A 104 -9.83 -4.89 5.33
N THR A 105 -9.86 -5.26 4.06
CA THR A 105 -10.41 -4.43 2.98
C THR A 105 -11.91 -4.23 3.11
N ASP A 106 -12.68 -5.23 3.54
CA ASP A 106 -14.12 -5.12 3.76
C ASP A 106 -14.43 -4.16 4.91
N ARG A 107 -13.66 -4.26 6.01
CA ARG A 107 -13.74 -3.34 7.15
C ARG A 107 -13.35 -1.92 6.75
N ALA A 108 -12.27 -1.78 6.00
CA ALA A 108 -11.80 -0.50 5.48
C ALA A 108 -12.84 0.15 4.56
N SER A 109 -13.52 -0.62 3.72
CA SER A 109 -14.53 -0.11 2.79
C SER A 109 -15.74 0.50 3.52
N ALA A 110 -16.11 -0.03 4.68
CA ALA A 110 -17.12 0.59 5.53
C ALA A 110 -16.65 1.95 6.08
N ALA A 111 -15.42 2.01 6.64
CA ALA A 111 -14.84 3.25 7.17
C ALA A 111 -14.62 4.30 6.07
N GLN A 112 -14.14 3.88 4.90
CA GLN A 112 -13.88 4.75 3.75
C GLN A 112 -15.17 5.41 3.24
N ARG A 113 -16.28 4.66 3.19
CA ARG A 113 -17.59 5.21 2.80
C ARG A 113 -18.05 6.34 3.71
N SER A 114 -17.77 6.23 5.01
CA SER A 114 -18.04 7.33 5.95
C SER A 114 -17.08 8.50 5.77
N LEU A 115 -15.79 8.24 5.53
CA LEU A 115 -14.77 9.28 5.33
C LEU A 115 -14.99 10.13 4.08
N THR A 116 -15.58 9.55 3.03
CA THR A 116 -15.83 10.23 1.76
C THR A 116 -17.31 10.54 1.54
N ALA A 117 -18.14 10.47 2.59
CA ALA A 117 -19.58 10.71 2.46
C ALA A 117 -19.89 12.13 1.96
N ASP A 118 -19.04 13.09 2.34
CA ASP A 118 -19.18 14.50 1.97
C ASP A 118 -18.32 14.90 0.76
N ILE A 119 -17.77 13.92 0.01
CA ILE A 119 -16.92 14.17 -1.16
C ILE A 119 -17.61 13.60 -2.40
N GLU A 120 -17.81 14.46 -3.39
CA GLU A 120 -18.39 14.06 -4.67
C GLU A 120 -17.52 13.00 -5.38
N ALA A 121 -18.18 12.01 -5.99
CA ALA A 121 -17.48 10.91 -6.63
C ALA A 121 -16.59 11.38 -7.80
N ASP A 122 -16.93 12.48 -8.44
CA ASP A 122 -16.19 13.11 -9.54
C ASP A 122 -14.88 13.75 -9.04
N ASP A 123 -14.89 14.34 -7.86
CA ASP A 123 -13.70 14.92 -7.23
C ASP A 123 -12.71 13.81 -6.85
N ILE A 124 -13.20 12.70 -6.31
CA ILE A 124 -12.37 11.52 -6.01
C ILE A 124 -11.70 10.99 -7.29
N ARG A 125 -12.46 10.87 -8.40
CA ARG A 125 -11.91 10.41 -9.70
C ARG A 125 -10.89 11.39 -10.25
N THR A 126 -11.13 12.69 -10.11
CA THR A 126 -10.22 13.76 -10.54
C THR A 126 -8.93 13.72 -9.73
N ALA A 127 -9.01 13.69 -8.40
CA ALA A 127 -7.86 13.57 -7.50
C ALA A 127 -7.02 12.33 -7.83
N ARG A 128 -7.67 11.17 -8.01
CA ARG A 128 -6.98 9.93 -8.40
C ARG A 128 -6.20 10.10 -9.71
N LYS A 129 -6.81 10.69 -10.74
CA LYS A 129 -6.16 10.91 -12.05
C LYS A 129 -4.93 11.83 -11.93
N VAL A 130 -5.03 12.90 -11.13
CA VAL A 130 -3.92 13.83 -10.88
C VAL A 130 -2.77 13.12 -10.16
N LEU A 131 -3.06 12.41 -9.07
CA LEU A 131 -2.06 11.67 -8.29
C LEU A 131 -1.33 10.61 -9.11
N GLN A 132 -2.04 9.91 -10.00
CA GLN A 132 -1.43 8.93 -10.91
C GLN A 132 -0.44 9.58 -11.89
N ARG A 133 -0.81 10.72 -12.48
CA ARG A 133 0.07 11.47 -13.38
C ARG A 133 1.28 12.03 -12.65
N LEU A 134 1.08 12.59 -11.45
CA LEU A 134 2.16 13.11 -10.61
C LEU A 134 3.15 12.00 -10.23
N THR A 135 2.64 10.85 -9.77
CA THR A 135 3.48 9.69 -9.42
C THR A 135 4.30 9.19 -10.61
N ALA A 136 3.71 9.16 -11.82
CA ALA A 136 4.43 8.77 -13.03
C ALA A 136 5.53 9.77 -13.38
N ALA A 137 5.26 11.08 -13.28
CA ALA A 137 6.25 12.13 -13.54
C ALA A 137 7.42 12.08 -12.55
N VAL A 138 7.15 11.91 -11.25
CA VAL A 138 8.21 11.82 -10.22
C VAL A 138 9.12 10.61 -10.47
N ARG A 139 8.57 9.46 -10.86
CA ARG A 139 9.36 8.26 -11.18
C ARG A 139 10.25 8.40 -12.42
N GLN A 140 10.00 9.38 -13.28
CA GLN A 140 10.87 9.67 -14.43
C GLN A 140 12.06 10.54 -14.06
N LEU A 141 12.06 11.15 -12.87
CA LEU A 141 13.18 11.94 -12.35
C LEU A 141 14.22 11.09 -11.58
N GLU A 142 13.86 9.85 -11.23
CA GLU A 142 14.73 8.85 -10.60
C GLU A 142 15.53 8.04 -11.64
#